data_AF-K0J709-F1
#
_entry.id   AF-K0J709-F1
#
_cell.length_a   1.000
_cell.length_b   1.000
_cell.length_c   1.000
_cell.angle_alpha   90.00
_cell.angle_beta   90.00
_cell.angle_gamma   90.00
#
_symmetry.space_group_name_H-M   'P 1'
#
loop_
_entity.id
_entity.type
_entity.pdbx_description
1 polymer ?
#
loop_
_entity_poly.entity_id
_entity_poly.type
_entity_poly.pdbx_seq_one_letter_code
_entity_poly.pdbx_strand_id
1 'polypeptide(L)'
;MYQNYNMNQLVLPIDLEVKLQENDIAFVINDLVESIPEEAFENFLRKTGRPSYHPRMMLKITLCAYSQSVFSGRKIEALLKDSIRMMWLAQGYEPSYRTINRFRVDPDVQELLRQLFIQFRCQLVEEKIIDHDAIFIDGTKIEANANKFTFVWKKAVKNYSEKLIENSNKIYDELLEKEIIPEIKRESPDELSITELEEIAERLEETVNDYNKKIEECELGSERKKIRSERKFPKQALKRIKDFIDRKKKYAQDMDIFGERNSYSKTDHDATFMRMKDDYMRNGQLKPGYNVQIATEGQYTLAYDVFPNPTDTRTFIPFLDKIEKHFFDLPDYIVADAGYGSEQNYHDVLENRNRTPLITYNSYRKEQKRKYKNDPFKTDNWEYNGEHDYYVCPNGQKLTFQYFFNRTDRYGFTREFRVYQSENCNDCPLRSHCTKAKEGNNRRLFINKKWEEQKEYIRTKLSEEETGDIYKKRKIDVEPVFGFLKANLSFTRFSVRGKSKVENELAFALMAVNLRKYTAKIQNENNPNNPKQNRNCGNNNSMLIPQFFSSKTGYVPASFLLFFVQCQIVLVGFIFSRE
;
A
#
# COMPACT_ATOMS: atom_id res chain seq x y z
N MET A 1 -40.30 -38.89 13.12
CA MET A 1 -39.38 -40.04 13.18
C MET A 1 -37.98 -39.49 12.99
N TYR A 2 -37.06 -39.71 13.93
CA TYR A 2 -35.67 -39.29 13.74
C TYR A 2 -34.90 -40.40 13.04
N GLN A 3 -33.85 -40.04 12.30
CA GLN A 3 -32.87 -41.03 11.84
C GLN A 3 -32.14 -41.61 13.05
N ASN A 4 -31.89 -42.92 13.07
CA ASN A 4 -31.13 -43.57 14.13
C ASN A 4 -29.74 -42.94 14.21
N TYR A 5 -29.40 -42.38 15.38
CA TYR A 5 -28.12 -41.76 15.66
C TYR A 5 -27.35 -42.63 16.66
N ASN A 6 -26.23 -43.22 16.21
CA ASN A 6 -25.36 -44.02 17.05
C ASN A 6 -23.89 -43.70 16.74
N MET A 7 -23.20 -43.04 17.68
CA MET A 7 -21.78 -42.72 17.55
C MET A 7 -20.86 -43.93 17.76
N ASN A 8 -21.37 -45.03 18.33
CA ASN A 8 -20.57 -46.22 18.67
C ASN A 8 -20.49 -47.22 17.50
N GLN A 9 -20.99 -46.86 16.32
CA GLN A 9 -20.88 -47.70 15.12
C GLN A 9 -19.48 -47.57 14.52
N LEU A 10 -18.83 -48.71 14.26
CA LEU A 10 -17.56 -48.76 13.54
C LEU A 10 -17.76 -48.26 12.10
N VAL A 11 -17.00 -47.24 11.71
CA VAL A 11 -16.97 -46.67 10.35
C VAL A 11 -15.54 -46.70 9.85
N LEU A 12 -15.32 -47.14 8.61
CA LEU A 12 -14.01 -47.11 7.96
C LEU A 12 -13.60 -45.64 7.71
N PRO A 13 -12.30 -45.29 7.84
CA PRO A 13 -11.84 -43.96 7.49
C PRO A 13 -12.00 -43.76 5.98
N ILE A 14 -12.97 -42.93 5.60
CA ILE A 14 -13.21 -42.52 4.22
C ILE A 14 -12.17 -41.45 3.86
N ASP A 15 -11.71 -41.48 2.60
CA ASP A 15 -10.89 -40.41 2.03
C ASP A 15 -11.53 -39.03 2.27
N LEU A 16 -10.72 -38.06 2.70
CA LEU A 16 -11.20 -36.71 2.97
C LEU A 16 -11.72 -36.02 1.71
N GLU A 17 -11.20 -36.38 0.54
CA GLU A 17 -11.65 -35.86 -0.75
C GLU A 17 -13.16 -36.13 -0.96
N VAL A 18 -13.63 -37.32 -0.59
CA VAL A 18 -15.04 -37.74 -0.73
C VAL A 18 -15.98 -36.94 0.18
N LYS A 19 -15.47 -36.29 1.23
CA LYS A 19 -16.26 -35.43 2.12
C LYS A 19 -16.39 -34.00 1.62
N LEU A 20 -15.58 -33.59 0.64
CA LEU A 20 -15.65 -32.25 0.05
C LEU A 20 -16.64 -32.26 -1.12
N GLN A 21 -17.33 -31.13 -1.32
CA GLN A 21 -18.15 -30.94 -2.51
C GLN A 21 -17.25 -30.71 -3.73
N GLU A 22 -17.62 -31.20 -4.91
CA GLU A 22 -16.80 -31.06 -6.13
C GLU A 22 -16.44 -29.60 -6.44
N ASN A 23 -17.32 -28.65 -6.11
CA ASN A 23 -17.09 -27.22 -6.31
C ASN A 23 -16.56 -26.51 -5.04
N ASP A 24 -15.92 -27.22 -4.12
CA ASP A 24 -15.37 -26.63 -2.90
C ASP A 24 -14.14 -25.74 -3.20
N ILE A 25 -13.99 -24.66 -2.43
CA ILE A 25 -12.87 -23.72 -2.57
C ILE A 25 -11.50 -24.39 -2.39
N ALA A 26 -11.43 -25.52 -1.66
CA ALA A 26 -10.19 -26.26 -1.49
C ALA A 26 -9.63 -26.77 -2.84
N PHE A 27 -10.49 -27.26 -3.75
CA PHE A 27 -10.06 -27.71 -5.07
C PHE A 27 -9.55 -26.55 -5.92
N VAL A 28 -10.30 -25.44 -5.95
CA VAL A 28 -9.87 -24.21 -6.65
C VAL A 28 -8.51 -23.71 -6.15
N ILE A 29 -8.31 -23.71 -4.83
CA ILE A 29 -7.02 -23.34 -4.22
C ILE A 29 -5.91 -24.31 -4.64
N ASN A 30 -6.21 -25.61 -4.62
CA ASN A 30 -5.26 -26.62 -5.04
C ASN A 30 -4.82 -26.39 -6.49
N ASP A 31 -5.77 -26.26 -7.40
CA ASP A 31 -5.51 -26.17 -8.84
C ASP A 31 -4.74 -24.91 -9.19
N LEU A 32 -5.11 -23.76 -8.60
CA LEU A 32 -4.38 -22.50 -8.80
C LEU A 32 -2.96 -22.55 -8.23
N VAL A 33 -2.74 -23.19 -7.09
CA VAL A 33 -1.38 -23.32 -6.55
C VAL A 33 -0.56 -24.31 -7.37
N GLU A 34 -1.20 -25.36 -7.90
CA GLU A 34 -0.52 -26.34 -8.72
C GLU A 34 -0.10 -25.80 -10.09
N SER A 35 -0.83 -24.82 -10.65
CA SER A 35 -0.48 -24.17 -11.91
C SER A 35 0.76 -23.25 -11.84
N ILE A 36 1.24 -22.92 -10.64
CA ILE A 36 2.47 -22.14 -10.48
C ILE A 36 3.68 -23.00 -10.93
N PRO A 37 4.58 -22.47 -11.78
CA PRO A 37 5.79 -23.18 -12.21
C PRO A 37 6.70 -23.59 -11.04
N GLU A 38 7.43 -24.70 -11.17
CA GLU A 38 8.27 -25.24 -10.09
C GLU A 38 9.45 -24.32 -9.76
N GLU A 39 9.95 -23.57 -10.75
CA GLU A 39 11.05 -22.62 -10.63
C GLU A 39 10.74 -21.53 -9.59
N ALA A 40 9.47 -21.15 -9.45
CA ALA A 40 9.04 -20.16 -8.45
C ALA A 40 9.22 -20.64 -6.99
N PHE A 41 9.42 -21.94 -6.78
CA PHE A 41 9.60 -22.55 -5.46
C PHE A 41 11.06 -22.89 -5.13
N GLU A 42 11.99 -22.76 -6.08
CA GLU A 42 13.40 -23.15 -5.91
C GLU A 42 14.09 -22.43 -4.74
N ASN A 43 13.76 -21.16 -4.51
CA ASN A 43 14.35 -20.36 -3.42
C ASN A 43 14.06 -20.94 -2.03
N PHE A 44 13.00 -21.74 -1.88
CA PHE A 44 12.66 -22.40 -0.62
C PHE A 44 13.43 -23.70 -0.39
N LEU A 45 14.15 -24.21 -1.39
CA LEU A 45 14.93 -25.44 -1.28
C LEU A 45 16.15 -25.22 -0.39
N ARG A 46 16.19 -25.94 0.72
CA ARG A 46 17.34 -25.95 1.64
C ARG A 46 18.20 -27.17 1.36
N LYS A 47 19.49 -26.95 1.08
CA LYS A 47 20.47 -28.02 0.88
C LYS A 47 20.87 -28.71 2.19
N THR A 48 20.64 -28.08 3.35
CA THR A 48 21.07 -28.58 4.67
C THR A 48 20.02 -28.36 5.75
N GLY A 49 20.08 -29.18 6.80
CA GLY A 49 19.17 -29.12 7.95
C GLY A 49 17.91 -29.98 7.81
N ARG A 50 16.96 -29.82 8.74
CA ARG A 50 15.67 -30.54 8.69
C ARG A 50 14.86 -30.04 7.48
N PRO A 51 14.31 -30.95 6.64
CA PRO A 51 13.45 -30.57 5.53
C PRO A 51 12.30 -29.68 6.02
N SER A 52 12.10 -28.55 5.34
CA SER A 52 10.95 -27.69 5.56
C SER A 52 9.70 -28.29 4.93
N TYR A 53 8.54 -27.87 5.41
CA TYR A 53 7.28 -28.15 4.71
C TYR A 53 7.30 -27.56 3.30
N HIS A 54 6.63 -28.24 2.37
CA HIS A 54 6.59 -27.82 0.98
C HIS A 54 5.88 -26.45 0.84
N PRO A 55 6.46 -25.47 0.12
CA PRO A 55 5.89 -24.13 -0.01
C PRO A 55 4.50 -24.14 -0.68
N ARG A 56 4.22 -25.04 -1.63
CA ARG A 56 2.85 -25.25 -2.18
C ARG A 56 1.83 -25.54 -1.07
N MET A 57 2.16 -26.46 -0.16
CA MET A 57 1.27 -26.79 0.96
C MET A 57 1.08 -25.58 1.88
N MET A 58 2.16 -24.88 2.22
CA MET A 58 2.10 -23.67 3.05
C MET A 58 1.25 -22.57 2.41
N LEU A 59 1.33 -22.40 1.08
CA LEU A 59 0.52 -21.45 0.32
C LEU A 59 -0.96 -21.85 0.34
N LYS A 60 -1.28 -23.12 0.04
CA LYS A 60 -2.64 -23.67 0.05
C LYS A 60 -3.34 -23.47 1.39
N ILE A 61 -2.71 -23.87 2.50
CA ILE A 61 -3.32 -23.76 3.83
C ILE A 61 -3.51 -22.29 4.24
N THR A 62 -2.60 -21.39 3.83
CA THR A 62 -2.70 -19.97 4.15
C THR A 62 -3.84 -19.32 3.39
N LEU A 63 -3.98 -19.58 2.08
CA LEU A 63 -5.09 -19.10 1.26
C LEU A 63 -6.43 -19.64 1.76
N CYS A 64 -6.49 -20.94 2.12
CA CYS A 64 -7.70 -21.57 2.63
C CYS A 64 -8.13 -21.02 4.00
N ALA A 65 -7.18 -20.69 4.88
CA ALA A 65 -7.50 -20.02 6.13
C ALA A 65 -8.00 -18.59 5.92
N TYR A 66 -7.34 -17.84 5.03
CA TYR A 66 -7.72 -16.46 4.74
C TYR A 66 -9.10 -16.39 4.08
N SER A 67 -9.47 -17.33 3.21
CA SER A 67 -10.82 -17.39 2.62
C SER A 67 -11.91 -17.66 3.66
N GLN A 68 -11.55 -18.25 4.81
CA GLN A 68 -12.42 -18.45 5.97
C GLN A 68 -12.32 -17.33 7.02
N SER A 69 -11.72 -16.17 6.65
CA SER A 69 -11.50 -15.03 7.56
C SER A 69 -10.61 -15.35 8.77
N VAL A 70 -9.70 -16.32 8.63
CA VAL A 70 -8.77 -16.74 9.69
C VAL A 70 -7.34 -16.28 9.37
N PHE A 71 -6.92 -15.18 9.98
CA PHE A 71 -5.60 -14.55 9.74
C PHE A 71 -4.54 -14.85 10.81
N SER A 72 -4.97 -15.33 11.99
CA SER A 72 -4.05 -15.62 13.11
C SER A 72 -3.37 -16.97 12.92
N GLY A 73 -2.04 -17.01 12.90
CA GLY A 73 -1.30 -18.27 12.71
C GLY A 73 -1.68 -19.38 13.70
N ARG A 74 -2.06 -19.04 14.94
CA ARG A 74 -2.55 -20.03 15.93
C ARG A 74 -3.93 -20.60 15.57
N LYS A 75 -4.80 -19.76 15.00
CA LYS A 75 -6.09 -20.23 14.51
C LYS A 75 -5.92 -21.06 13.23
N ILE A 76 -4.95 -20.72 12.38
CA ILE A 76 -4.59 -21.55 11.21
C ILE A 76 -4.09 -22.93 11.67
N GLU A 77 -3.20 -22.96 12.68
CA GLU A 77 -2.75 -24.21 13.31
C GLU A 77 -3.91 -25.05 13.88
N ALA A 78 -4.87 -24.41 14.56
CA ALA A 78 -6.06 -25.10 15.05
C ALA A 78 -6.94 -25.64 13.89
N LEU A 79 -7.11 -24.86 12.82
CA LEU A 79 -7.88 -25.29 11.65
C LEU A 79 -7.29 -26.53 10.97
N LEU A 80 -5.98 -26.75 11.02
CA LEU A 80 -5.36 -27.98 10.50
C LEU A 80 -5.82 -29.25 11.23
N LYS A 81 -6.26 -29.11 12.49
CA LYS A 81 -6.76 -30.20 13.33
C LYS A 81 -8.26 -30.39 13.28
N ASP A 82 -9.00 -29.38 12.86
CA ASP A 82 -10.47 -29.36 12.94
C ASP A 82 -11.14 -29.36 11.56
N SER A 83 -10.50 -28.78 10.53
CA SER A 83 -11.12 -28.57 9.22
C SER A 83 -10.70 -29.62 8.21
N ILE A 84 -11.68 -30.33 7.65
CA ILE A 84 -11.50 -31.33 6.58
C ILE A 84 -10.74 -30.73 5.38
N ARG A 85 -11.08 -29.50 4.99
CA ARG A 85 -10.40 -28.79 3.88
C ARG A 85 -8.91 -28.62 4.15
N MET A 86 -8.57 -28.23 5.37
CA MET A 86 -7.18 -27.96 5.77
C MET A 86 -6.40 -29.27 5.91
N MET A 87 -7.01 -30.31 6.47
CA MET A 87 -6.42 -31.64 6.53
C MET A 87 -6.13 -32.21 5.14
N TRP A 88 -7.05 -32.03 4.18
CA TRP A 88 -6.87 -32.48 2.80
C TRP A 88 -5.75 -31.71 2.10
N LEU A 89 -5.79 -30.36 2.14
CA LEU A 89 -4.75 -29.51 1.54
C LEU A 89 -3.35 -29.74 2.14
N ALA A 90 -3.31 -30.03 3.45
CA ALA A 90 -2.09 -30.31 4.17
C ALA A 90 -1.69 -31.79 4.13
N GLN A 91 -2.47 -32.68 3.54
CA GLN A 91 -2.26 -34.14 3.57
C GLN A 91 -1.98 -34.67 4.99
N GLY A 92 -2.69 -34.14 5.99
CA GLY A 92 -2.52 -34.50 7.40
C GLY A 92 -1.30 -33.90 8.11
N TYR A 93 -0.45 -33.12 7.44
CA TYR A 93 0.62 -32.38 8.11
C TYR A 93 0.08 -31.23 8.96
N GLU A 94 0.69 -31.02 10.14
CA GLU A 94 0.28 -29.99 11.10
C GLU A 94 1.42 -29.00 11.37
N PRO A 95 1.78 -28.11 10.43
CA PRO A 95 2.76 -27.06 10.69
C PRO A 95 2.34 -26.16 11.86
N SER A 96 3.27 -25.91 12.78
CA SER A 96 3.03 -25.01 13.92
C SER A 96 2.76 -23.57 13.49
N TYR A 97 2.09 -22.78 14.35
CA TYR A 97 1.87 -21.34 14.08
C TYR A 97 3.15 -20.57 13.78
N ARG A 98 4.31 -20.99 14.33
CA ARG A 98 5.60 -20.34 14.08
C ARG A 98 6.05 -20.56 12.64
N THR A 99 5.86 -21.76 12.11
CA THR A 99 6.23 -22.10 10.73
C THR A 99 5.34 -21.36 9.75
N ILE A 100 4.03 -21.32 10.01
CA ILE A 100 3.06 -20.58 9.20
C ILE A 100 3.39 -19.08 9.18
N ASN A 101 3.64 -18.48 10.35
CA ASN A 101 3.94 -17.05 10.42
C ASN A 101 5.29 -16.70 9.81
N ARG A 102 6.30 -17.60 9.88
CA ARG A 102 7.58 -17.42 9.19
C ARG A 102 7.39 -17.40 7.68
N PHE A 103 6.65 -18.36 7.13
CA PHE A 103 6.32 -18.39 5.71
C PHE A 103 5.61 -17.10 5.26
N ARG A 104 4.59 -16.65 5.99
CA ARG A 104 3.82 -15.43 5.63
C ARG A 104 4.66 -14.15 5.54
N VAL A 105 5.73 -14.05 6.32
CA VAL A 105 6.59 -12.84 6.38
C VAL A 105 7.92 -13.02 5.65
N ASP A 106 8.11 -14.17 4.99
CA ASP A 106 9.32 -14.48 4.26
C ASP A 106 9.41 -13.61 3.00
N PRO A 107 10.57 -12.97 2.72
CA PRO A 107 10.74 -12.17 1.51
C PRO A 107 10.49 -12.94 0.22
N ASP A 108 10.86 -14.22 0.16
CA ASP A 108 10.74 -15.03 -1.06
C ASP A 108 9.27 -15.33 -1.41
N VAL A 109 8.37 -15.23 -0.43
CA VAL A 109 6.93 -15.38 -0.66
C VAL A 109 6.34 -14.23 -1.48
N GLN A 110 6.99 -13.07 -1.51
CA GLN A 110 6.54 -11.93 -2.32
C GLN A 110 6.52 -12.28 -3.81
N GLU A 111 7.56 -12.95 -4.30
CA GLU A 111 7.65 -13.40 -5.68
C GLU A 111 6.63 -14.50 -5.98
N LEU A 112 6.45 -15.44 -5.05
CA LEU A 112 5.44 -16.49 -5.18
C LEU A 112 4.02 -15.93 -5.28
N LEU A 113 3.70 -14.93 -4.46
CA LEU A 113 2.40 -14.23 -4.51
C LEU A 113 2.23 -13.47 -5.82
N ARG A 114 3.30 -12.82 -6.32
CA ARG A 114 3.26 -12.16 -7.63
C ARG A 114 2.90 -13.15 -8.74
N GLN A 115 3.58 -14.30 -8.79
CA GLN A 115 3.29 -15.37 -9.75
C GLN A 115 1.85 -15.89 -9.61
N LEU A 116 1.35 -16.05 -8.38
CA LEU A 116 -0.02 -16.45 -8.11
C LEU A 116 -1.06 -15.49 -8.74
N PHE A 117 -0.84 -14.18 -8.67
CA PHE A 117 -1.72 -13.19 -9.31
C PHE A 117 -1.62 -13.24 -10.84
N ILE A 118 -0.44 -13.47 -11.40
CA ILE A 118 -0.24 -13.62 -12.85
C ILE A 118 -0.98 -14.85 -13.37
N GLN A 119 -0.76 -16.01 -12.74
CA GLN A 119 -1.43 -17.26 -13.14
C GLN A 119 -2.94 -17.15 -13.00
N PHE A 120 -3.43 -16.56 -11.90
CA PHE A 120 -4.85 -16.31 -11.73
C PHE A 120 -5.42 -15.40 -12.83
N ARG A 121 -4.71 -14.33 -13.22
CA ARG A 121 -5.12 -13.48 -14.33
C ARG A 121 -5.14 -14.24 -15.65
N CYS A 122 -4.11 -15.01 -15.98
CA CYS A 122 -4.06 -15.82 -17.20
C CYS A 122 -5.28 -16.75 -17.28
N GLN A 123 -5.61 -17.42 -16.19
CA GLN A 123 -6.80 -18.26 -16.10
C GLN A 123 -8.10 -17.49 -16.37
N LEU A 124 -8.25 -16.29 -15.79
CA LEU A 124 -9.44 -15.45 -16.04
C LEU A 124 -9.57 -15.02 -17.51
N VAL A 125 -8.45 -14.75 -18.19
CA VAL A 125 -8.42 -14.40 -19.62
C VAL A 125 -8.77 -15.61 -20.48
N GLU A 126 -8.17 -16.77 -20.21
CA GLU A 126 -8.43 -18.02 -20.94
C GLU A 126 -9.90 -18.44 -20.85
N GLU A 127 -10.52 -18.27 -19.67
CA GLU A 127 -11.93 -18.53 -19.42
C GLU A 127 -12.87 -17.42 -19.91
N LYS A 128 -12.34 -16.35 -20.53
CA LYS A 128 -13.08 -15.18 -21.03
C LYS A 128 -13.97 -14.53 -19.96
N ILE A 129 -13.45 -14.46 -18.74
CA ILE A 129 -14.10 -13.80 -17.61
C ILE A 129 -13.82 -12.30 -17.61
N ILE A 130 -12.66 -11.92 -18.15
CA ILE A 130 -12.19 -10.55 -18.30
C ILE A 130 -11.78 -10.31 -19.76
N ASP A 131 -11.93 -9.08 -20.24
CA ASP A 131 -11.79 -8.71 -21.65
C ASP A 131 -10.44 -8.03 -21.95
N HIS A 132 -9.70 -7.62 -20.91
CA HIS A 132 -8.40 -6.95 -20.94
C HIS A 132 -8.41 -5.51 -21.49
N ASP A 133 -9.57 -4.90 -21.72
CA ASP A 133 -9.66 -3.57 -22.34
C ASP A 133 -9.37 -2.41 -21.37
N ALA A 134 -9.67 -2.59 -20.07
CA ALA A 134 -9.58 -1.53 -19.08
C ALA A 134 -9.18 -2.04 -17.70
N ILE A 135 -8.39 -1.24 -16.98
CA ILE A 135 -8.10 -1.48 -15.55
C ILE A 135 -8.73 -0.39 -14.70
N PHE A 136 -9.27 -0.80 -13.55
CA PHE A 136 -9.86 0.10 -12.57
C PHE A 136 -8.96 0.21 -11.35
N ILE A 137 -8.51 1.42 -11.05
CA ILE A 137 -7.60 1.71 -9.94
C ILE A 137 -8.34 2.50 -8.86
N ASP A 138 -8.26 2.01 -7.63
CA ASP A 138 -8.69 2.77 -6.47
C ASP A 138 -7.88 2.42 -5.21
N GLY A 139 -7.95 3.34 -4.25
CA GLY A 139 -7.16 3.32 -3.04
C GLY A 139 -8.04 3.13 -1.80
N THR A 140 -7.55 2.38 -0.83
CA THR A 140 -8.19 2.32 0.48
C THR A 140 -7.16 2.29 1.59
N LYS A 141 -7.53 2.83 2.75
CA LYS A 141 -6.66 2.84 3.92
C LYS A 141 -6.98 1.68 4.84
N ILE A 142 -5.94 1.02 5.35
CA ILE A 142 -6.04 -0.09 6.29
C ILE A 142 -5.14 0.21 7.51
N GLU A 143 -5.65 -0.09 8.71
CA GLU A 143 -4.94 0.16 9.96
C GLU A 143 -3.69 -0.74 10.08
N ALA A 144 -2.56 -0.17 10.49
CA ALA A 144 -1.31 -0.91 10.69
C ALA A 144 -1.32 -1.69 12.02
N ASN A 145 -0.43 -2.68 12.17
CA ASN A 145 -0.15 -3.30 13.47
C ASN A 145 0.74 -2.40 14.34
N ALA A 146 0.25 -1.21 14.65
CA ALA A 146 0.97 -0.20 15.39
C ALA A 146 0.17 0.34 16.58
N ASN A 147 0.87 0.96 17.55
CA ASN A 147 0.22 1.69 18.63
C ASN A 147 -0.43 2.97 18.09
N LYS A 148 -1.70 3.17 18.44
CA LYS A 148 -2.56 4.25 17.95
C LYS A 148 -2.12 5.65 18.37
N PHE A 149 -1.40 5.77 19.49
CA PHE A 149 -1.13 7.07 20.14
C PHE A 149 0.33 7.52 20.10
N THR A 150 1.22 6.74 19.47
CA THR A 150 2.66 7.03 19.48
C THR A 150 3.14 7.46 18.10
N PHE A 151 3.22 8.78 17.89
CA PHE A 151 3.62 9.41 16.63
C PHE A 151 4.89 10.24 16.75
N VAL A 152 5.57 10.40 15.62
CA VAL A 152 6.67 11.34 15.44
C VAL A 152 6.40 12.11 14.14
N TRP A 153 6.44 13.45 14.21
CA TRP A 153 6.11 14.35 13.09
C TRP A 153 7.35 15.10 12.62
N LYS A 154 7.62 15.07 11.32
CA LYS A 154 8.82 15.71 10.73
C LYS A 154 8.91 17.19 11.07
N LYS A 155 7.78 17.91 10.99
CA LYS A 155 7.71 19.33 11.36
C LYS A 155 8.03 19.58 12.84
N ALA A 156 7.55 18.72 13.74
CA ALA A 156 7.83 18.86 15.15
C ALA A 156 9.32 18.62 15.45
N VAL A 157 9.90 17.57 14.87
CA VAL A 157 11.33 17.26 15.02
C VAL A 157 12.19 18.40 14.47
N LYS A 158 11.86 18.98 13.30
CA LYS A 158 12.55 20.17 12.76
C LYS A 158 12.53 21.34 13.76
N ASN A 159 11.35 21.73 14.23
CA ASN A 159 11.20 22.82 15.18
C ASN A 159 11.95 22.56 16.50
N TYR A 160 11.98 21.30 16.98
CA TYR A 160 12.72 20.94 18.19
C TYR A 160 14.23 20.87 17.97
N SER A 161 14.68 20.54 16.77
CA SER A 161 16.09 20.57 16.37
C SER A 161 16.60 22.00 16.29
N GLU A 162 15.87 22.90 15.62
CA GLU A 162 16.19 24.34 15.54
C GLU A 162 16.29 24.95 16.94
N LYS A 163 15.31 24.70 17.81
CA LYS A 163 15.36 25.14 19.22
C LYS A 163 16.51 24.52 20.00
N LEU A 164 16.94 23.30 19.67
CA LEU A 164 18.07 22.67 20.36
C LEU A 164 19.36 23.38 19.98
N ILE A 165 19.54 23.74 18.71
CA ILE A 165 20.69 24.50 18.22
C ILE A 165 20.75 25.88 18.91
N GLU A 166 19.63 26.61 18.95
CA GLU A 166 19.57 27.89 19.65
C GLU A 166 19.94 27.77 21.14
N ASN A 167 19.45 26.73 21.82
CA ASN A 167 19.71 26.53 23.25
C ASN A 167 21.14 26.02 23.52
N SER A 168 21.71 25.21 22.63
CA SER A 168 23.09 24.75 22.76
C SER A 168 24.06 25.91 22.59
N ASN A 169 23.83 26.77 21.59
CA ASN A 169 24.67 27.95 21.36
C ASN A 169 24.59 28.90 22.55
N LYS A 170 23.39 29.22 23.05
CA LYS A 170 23.22 30.06 24.25
C LYS A 170 23.95 29.51 25.47
N ILE A 171 23.85 28.20 25.74
CA ILE A 171 24.54 27.60 26.89
C ILE A 171 26.06 27.64 26.70
N TYR A 172 26.55 27.44 25.49
CA TYR A 172 27.98 27.58 25.23
C TYR A 172 28.46 29.03 25.41
N ASP A 173 27.73 30.00 24.88
CA ASP A 173 28.08 31.43 25.03
C ASP A 173 28.06 31.84 26.52
N GLU A 174 27.07 31.39 27.30
CA GLU A 174 27.04 31.57 28.77
C GLU A 174 28.22 30.91 29.50
N LEU A 175 28.74 29.79 28.99
CA LEU A 175 29.89 29.09 29.55
C LEU A 175 31.20 29.82 29.25
N LEU A 176 31.29 30.45 28.07
CA LEU A 176 32.41 31.31 27.69
C LEU A 176 32.42 32.62 28.49
N GLU A 177 31.28 33.31 28.59
CA GLU A 177 31.17 34.58 29.33
C GLU A 177 31.56 34.43 30.81
N LYS A 178 31.32 33.26 31.39
CA LYS A 178 31.68 32.94 32.78
C LYS A 178 33.07 32.33 32.93
N GLU A 179 33.83 32.25 31.85
CA GLU A 179 35.19 31.67 31.81
C GLU A 179 35.26 30.24 32.39
N ILE A 180 34.17 29.48 32.24
CA ILE A 180 34.08 28.11 32.79
C ILE A 180 34.79 27.11 31.87
N ILE A 181 34.76 27.35 30.56
CA ILE A 181 35.46 26.55 29.55
C ILE A 181 36.24 27.48 28.61
N PRO A 182 37.41 27.05 28.09
CA PRO A 182 38.11 27.79 27.05
C PRO A 182 37.38 27.68 25.71
N GLU A 183 37.57 28.68 24.85
CA GLU A 183 36.99 28.71 23.50
C GLU A 183 37.43 27.48 22.68
N ILE A 184 36.46 26.82 22.05
CA ILE A 184 36.65 25.68 21.15
C ILE A 184 36.65 26.18 19.70
N LYS A 185 37.47 25.55 18.85
CA LYS A 185 37.40 25.77 17.41
C LYS A 185 36.11 25.16 16.88
N ARG A 186 35.18 26.02 16.47
CA ARG A 186 33.92 25.59 15.85
C ARG A 186 34.12 25.32 14.35
N GLU A 187 33.57 24.23 13.85
CA GLU A 187 33.49 23.92 12.42
C GLU A 187 32.49 24.82 11.69
N SER A 188 31.43 25.25 12.39
CA SER A 188 30.43 26.19 11.89
C SER A 188 30.08 27.23 12.95
N PRO A 189 29.94 28.52 12.59
CA PRO A 189 29.51 29.55 13.52
C PRO A 189 28.05 29.35 13.99
N ASP A 190 27.23 28.67 13.18
CA ASP A 190 25.78 28.60 13.37
C ASP A 190 25.31 27.38 14.18
N GLU A 191 26.05 26.26 14.17
CA GLU A 191 25.61 25.01 14.80
C GLU A 191 26.77 24.24 15.44
N LEU A 192 26.60 23.91 16.73
CA LEU A 192 27.53 23.03 17.46
C LEU A 192 27.36 21.57 17.03
N SER A 193 28.41 20.93 16.53
CA SER A 193 28.40 19.54 16.10
C SER A 193 28.26 18.56 17.29
N ILE A 194 28.01 17.27 17.02
CA ILE A 194 27.92 16.27 18.10
C ILE A 194 29.28 16.11 18.80
N THR A 195 30.38 16.15 18.04
CA THR A 195 31.75 16.02 18.57
C THR A 195 32.13 17.25 19.39
N GLU A 196 31.73 18.45 18.98
CA GLU A 196 31.94 19.68 19.75
C GLU A 196 31.14 19.65 21.07
N LEU A 197 29.89 19.17 21.06
CA LEU A 197 29.10 19.00 22.28
C LEU A 197 29.71 17.95 23.23
N GLU A 198 30.29 16.88 22.69
CA GLU A 198 31.01 15.87 23.47
C GLU A 198 32.29 16.46 24.10
N GLU A 199 33.06 17.27 23.37
CA GLU A 199 34.23 17.98 23.90
C GLU A 199 33.85 18.98 25.01
N ILE A 200 32.75 19.73 24.85
CA ILE A 200 32.25 20.62 25.91
C ILE A 200 31.83 19.80 27.13
N ALA A 201 31.20 18.64 26.94
CA ALA A 201 30.80 17.78 28.03
C ALA A 201 32.02 17.28 28.82
N GLU A 202 33.08 16.81 28.15
CA GLU A 202 34.32 16.36 28.78
C GLU A 202 34.97 17.47 29.63
N ARG A 203 35.14 18.68 29.05
CA ARG A 203 35.71 19.84 29.78
C ARG A 203 34.88 20.26 30.99
N LEU A 204 33.55 20.15 30.90
CA LEU A 204 32.67 20.40 32.04
C LEU A 204 32.77 19.31 33.10
N GLU A 205 33.02 18.05 32.73
CA GLU A 205 33.29 16.98 33.71
C GLU A 205 34.57 17.24 34.49
N GLU A 206 35.65 17.61 33.81
CA GLU A 206 36.91 18.00 34.44
C GLU A 206 36.70 19.15 35.43
N THR A 207 36.03 20.21 35.00
CA THR A 207 35.73 21.38 35.82
C THR A 207 34.88 21.02 37.04
N VAL A 208 33.85 20.18 36.87
CA VAL A 208 33.01 19.69 37.98
C VAL A 208 33.81 18.81 38.95
N ASN A 209 34.76 18.01 38.45
CA ASN A 209 35.64 17.18 39.26
C ASN A 209 36.62 18.03 40.07
N ASP A 210 37.17 19.11 39.49
CA ASP A 210 38.02 20.06 40.22
C ASP A 210 37.27 20.75 41.35
N TYR A 211 36.02 21.16 41.12
CA TYR A 211 35.16 21.67 42.18
C TYR A 211 34.87 20.60 43.26
N ASN A 212 34.75 19.32 42.90
CA ASN A 212 34.58 18.25 43.90
C ASN A 212 35.82 18.09 44.77
N LYS A 213 37.03 18.09 44.19
CA LYS A 213 38.29 18.04 44.93
C LYS A 213 38.44 19.24 45.88
N LYS A 214 38.17 20.46 45.40
CA LYS A 214 38.18 21.69 46.22
C LYS A 214 37.20 21.63 47.40
N ILE A 215 36.08 20.91 47.28
CA ILE A 215 35.10 20.72 48.37
C ILE A 215 35.63 19.73 49.43
N GLU A 216 36.31 18.67 49.00
CA GLU A 216 36.90 17.65 49.88
C GLU A 216 38.05 18.23 50.70
N GLU A 217 38.93 19.01 50.08
CA GLU A 217 40.10 19.63 50.70
C GLU A 217 39.77 20.84 51.61
N CYS A 218 38.57 21.44 51.48
CA CYS A 218 38.18 22.62 52.25
C CYS A 218 37.60 22.25 53.63
N GLU A 219 38.29 22.60 54.72
CA GLU A 219 37.85 22.34 56.09
C GLU A 219 36.84 23.37 56.65
N LEU A 220 36.82 24.60 56.09
CA LEU A 220 35.95 25.69 56.53
C LEU A 220 34.53 25.59 55.95
N GLY A 221 33.52 25.48 56.83
CA GLY A 221 32.12 25.27 56.44
C GLY A 221 31.47 26.42 55.62
N SER A 222 31.96 27.66 55.75
CA SER A 222 31.47 28.83 55.01
C SER A 222 31.97 28.85 53.56
N GLU A 223 33.23 28.55 53.33
CA GLU A 223 33.85 28.46 52.00
C GLU A 223 33.33 27.26 51.21
N ARG A 224 33.18 26.11 51.88
CA ARG A 224 32.55 24.92 51.30
C ARG A 224 31.13 25.18 50.78
N LYS A 225 30.36 26.09 51.40
CA LYS A 225 29.03 26.50 50.90
C LYS A 225 29.12 27.35 49.63
N LYS A 226 30.10 28.26 49.52
CA LYS A 226 30.32 29.09 48.32
C LYS A 226 30.71 28.22 47.12
N ILE A 227 31.69 27.32 47.29
CA ILE A 227 32.14 26.39 46.24
C ILE A 227 31.00 25.48 45.76
N ARG A 228 30.13 25.02 46.67
CA ARG A 228 28.92 24.25 46.30
C ARG A 228 27.92 25.05 45.46
N SER A 229 27.81 26.36 45.70
CA SER A 229 26.96 27.27 44.93
C SER A 229 27.51 27.44 43.51
N GLU A 230 28.82 27.67 43.39
CA GLU A 230 29.53 27.83 42.11
C GLU A 230 29.47 26.56 41.26
N ARG A 231 29.68 25.38 41.85
CA ARG A 231 29.57 24.06 41.17
C ARG A 231 28.17 23.79 40.59
N LYS A 232 27.12 24.42 41.13
CA LYS A 232 25.73 24.12 40.74
C LYS A 232 25.49 24.40 39.26
N PHE A 233 26.04 25.49 38.72
CA PHE A 233 25.85 25.88 37.34
C PHE A 233 26.58 24.95 36.35
N PRO A 234 27.91 24.67 36.48
CA PRO A 234 28.61 23.70 35.63
C PRO A 234 27.99 22.31 35.65
N LYS A 235 27.55 21.83 36.82
CA LYS A 235 26.88 20.52 36.94
C LYS A 235 25.52 20.49 36.21
N GLN A 236 24.78 21.59 36.24
CA GLN A 236 23.52 21.71 35.49
C GLN A 236 23.76 21.82 33.98
N ALA A 237 24.77 22.58 33.56
CA ALA A 237 25.18 22.71 32.18
C ALA A 237 25.61 21.35 31.60
N LEU A 238 26.46 20.60 32.32
CA LEU A 238 26.87 19.24 31.94
C LEU A 238 25.67 18.34 31.68
N LYS A 239 24.69 18.32 32.60
CA LYS A 239 23.47 17.52 32.44
C LYS A 239 22.67 17.92 31.20
N ARG A 240 22.58 19.22 30.92
CA ARG A 240 21.87 19.73 29.73
C ARG A 240 22.59 19.38 28.43
N ILE A 241 23.93 19.48 28.40
CA ILE A 241 24.71 19.15 27.20
C ILE A 241 24.63 17.66 26.89
N LYS A 242 24.67 16.77 27.91
CA LYS A 242 24.40 15.34 27.72
C LYS A 242 23.00 15.08 27.13
N ASP A 243 21.96 15.75 27.65
CA ASP A 243 20.61 15.69 27.07
C ASP A 243 20.57 16.18 25.61
N PHE A 244 21.33 17.24 25.29
CA PHE A 244 21.41 17.76 23.92
C PHE A 244 22.07 16.78 22.96
N ILE A 245 23.15 16.11 23.37
CA ILE A 245 23.82 15.07 22.57
C ILE A 245 22.85 13.94 22.24
N ASP A 246 22.17 13.40 23.26
CA ASP A 246 21.21 12.30 23.08
C ASP A 246 20.04 12.70 22.16
N ARG A 247 19.52 13.91 22.34
CA ARG A 247 18.42 14.43 21.51
C ARG A 247 18.86 14.73 20.09
N LYS A 248 20.08 15.24 19.88
CA LYS A 248 20.62 15.50 18.54
C LYS A 248 20.84 14.19 17.77
N LYS A 249 21.40 13.17 18.42
CA LYS A 249 21.50 11.80 17.86
C LYS A 249 20.12 11.25 17.49
N LYS A 250 19.14 11.40 18.38
CA LYS A 250 17.75 10.97 18.14
C LYS A 250 17.10 11.71 16.97
N TYR A 251 17.23 13.02 16.87
CA TYR A 251 16.62 13.79 15.78
C TYR A 251 17.25 13.44 14.42
N ALA A 252 18.55 13.16 14.38
CA ALA A 252 19.20 12.64 13.18
C ALA A 252 18.61 11.30 12.74
N GLN A 253 18.44 10.35 13.67
CA GLN A 253 17.78 9.07 13.42
C GLN A 253 16.32 9.26 12.98
N ASP A 254 15.57 10.16 13.62
CA ASP A 254 14.19 10.47 13.24
C ASP A 254 14.12 11.01 11.80
N MET A 255 15.06 11.87 11.38
CA MET A 255 15.14 12.40 10.02
C MET A 255 15.44 11.33 8.97
N ASP A 256 16.33 10.40 9.30
CA ASP A 256 16.64 9.24 8.45
C ASP A 256 15.39 8.36 8.26
N ILE A 257 14.72 7.99 9.36
CA ILE A 257 13.48 7.22 9.31
C ILE A 257 12.40 7.94 8.50
N PHE A 258 12.25 9.26 8.63
CA PHE A 258 11.26 10.00 7.84
C PHE A 258 11.51 9.83 6.33
N GLY A 259 12.75 9.94 5.87
CA GLY A 259 13.05 10.10 4.45
C GLY A 259 12.20 11.22 3.84
N GLU A 260 11.39 10.88 2.83
CA GLU A 260 10.45 11.81 2.20
C GLU A 260 9.12 12.03 2.96
N ARG A 261 8.83 11.21 3.97
CA ARG A 261 7.54 11.16 4.65
C ARG A 261 7.40 12.28 5.68
N ASN A 262 6.15 12.62 6.03
CA ASN A 262 5.85 13.67 7.01
C ASN A 262 5.68 13.14 8.45
N SER A 263 5.45 11.84 8.62
CA SER A 263 5.21 11.20 9.91
C SER A 263 5.56 9.72 9.85
N TYR A 264 5.88 9.11 10.99
CA TYR A 264 6.03 7.66 11.14
C TYR A 264 5.54 7.19 12.52
N SER A 265 5.16 5.91 12.66
CA SER A 265 4.79 5.32 13.96
C SER A 265 5.98 4.74 14.72
N LYS A 266 6.06 4.96 16.04
CA LYS A 266 7.16 4.44 16.88
C LYS A 266 7.26 2.91 16.94
N THR A 267 6.20 2.20 16.57
CA THR A 267 6.14 0.73 16.65
C THR A 267 6.22 0.04 15.28
N ASP A 268 5.78 0.73 14.22
CA ASP A 268 5.89 0.28 12.85
C ASP A 268 6.40 1.47 12.03
N HIS A 269 7.72 1.54 11.84
CA HIS A 269 8.38 2.70 11.26
C HIS A 269 8.00 2.94 9.80
N ASP A 270 7.43 1.95 9.11
CA ASP A 270 6.96 2.08 7.72
C ASP A 270 5.54 2.67 7.63
N ALA A 271 4.75 2.53 8.69
CA ALA A 271 3.39 3.05 8.75
C ALA A 271 3.36 4.57 8.98
N THR A 272 2.45 5.26 8.28
CA THR A 272 2.25 6.71 8.42
C THR A 272 0.87 7.01 8.97
N PHE A 273 0.69 8.22 9.51
CA PHE A 273 -0.60 8.62 10.06
C PHE A 273 -1.54 9.07 8.95
N MET A 274 -2.68 8.39 8.86
CA MET A 274 -3.71 8.64 7.86
C MET A 274 -5.05 8.83 8.54
N ARG A 275 -5.90 9.69 7.97
CA ARG A 275 -7.28 9.87 8.44
C ARG A 275 -8.12 8.70 7.94
N MET A 276 -8.51 7.83 8.86
CA MET A 276 -9.38 6.68 8.64
C MET A 276 -10.83 7.09 8.82
N LYS A 277 -11.74 6.60 7.97
CA LYS A 277 -13.18 6.93 8.03
C LYS A 277 -13.95 5.85 8.79
N ASP A 278 -13.60 5.64 10.05
CA ASP A 278 -14.10 4.49 10.84
C ASP A 278 -15.31 4.83 11.73
N ASP A 279 -15.58 6.11 11.99
CA ASP A 279 -16.66 6.51 12.88
C ASP A 279 -18.00 6.58 12.14
N TYR A 280 -19.09 6.32 12.88
CA TYR A 280 -20.46 6.37 12.36
C TYR A 280 -20.80 7.72 11.71
N MET A 281 -20.19 8.80 12.21
CA MET A 281 -20.33 10.16 11.70
C MET A 281 -19.36 10.49 10.54
N ARG A 282 -18.44 9.60 10.20
CA ARG A 282 -17.35 9.76 9.20
C ARG A 282 -16.46 10.99 9.44
N ASN A 283 -16.40 11.51 10.67
CA ASN A 283 -15.50 12.59 11.06
C ASN A 283 -14.03 12.15 11.01
N GLY A 284 -13.76 10.86 11.01
CA GLY A 284 -12.51 10.20 10.71
C GLY A 284 -11.39 10.44 11.73
N GLN A 285 -10.74 9.37 12.18
CA GLN A 285 -9.67 9.42 13.18
C GLN A 285 -8.29 9.29 12.51
N LEU A 286 -7.30 10.05 12.98
CA LEU A 286 -5.91 9.82 12.59
C LEU A 286 -5.38 8.56 13.26
N LYS A 287 -4.95 7.60 12.46
CA LYS A 287 -4.36 6.34 12.92
C LYS A 287 -3.15 5.96 12.05
N PRO A 288 -2.18 5.20 12.58
CA PRO A 288 -1.14 4.63 11.76
C PRO A 288 -1.74 3.60 10.80
N GLY A 289 -1.39 3.71 9.53
CA GLY A 289 -1.90 2.81 8.51
C GLY A 289 -1.12 2.89 7.22
N TYR A 290 -1.60 2.11 6.26
CA TYR A 290 -1.08 2.09 4.92
C TYR A 290 -2.18 2.43 3.93
N ASN A 291 -1.79 3.09 2.84
CA ASN A 291 -2.66 3.34 1.71
C ASN A 291 -2.45 2.19 0.71
N VAL A 292 -3.46 1.33 0.61
CA VAL A 292 -3.47 0.18 -0.27
C VAL A 292 -4.05 0.60 -1.61
N GLN A 293 -3.33 0.29 -2.67
CA GLN A 293 -3.73 0.51 -4.05
C GLN A 293 -4.01 -0.83 -4.70
N ILE A 294 -5.13 -0.95 -5.40
CA ILE A 294 -5.46 -2.15 -6.18
C ILE A 294 -5.83 -1.76 -7.60
N ALA A 295 -5.48 -2.64 -8.54
CA ALA A 295 -5.98 -2.63 -9.91
C ALA A 295 -6.92 -3.82 -10.07
N THR A 296 -8.12 -3.54 -10.56
CA THR A 296 -9.17 -4.56 -10.71
C THR A 296 -9.72 -4.58 -12.13
N GLU A 297 -10.24 -5.74 -12.50
CA GLU A 297 -11.05 -5.94 -13.69
C GLU A 297 -12.06 -7.06 -13.41
N GLY A 298 -13.31 -6.88 -13.85
CA GLY A 298 -14.37 -7.85 -13.58
C GLY A 298 -14.60 -8.07 -12.08
N GLN A 299 -14.34 -7.06 -11.24
CA GLN A 299 -14.29 -7.10 -9.78
C GLN A 299 -13.38 -8.22 -9.21
N TYR A 300 -12.27 -8.51 -9.89
CA TYR A 300 -11.15 -9.30 -9.37
C TYR A 300 -9.93 -8.40 -9.21
N THR A 301 -9.16 -8.56 -8.15
CA THR A 301 -7.88 -7.86 -8.01
C THR A 301 -6.81 -8.53 -8.83
N LEU A 302 -6.17 -7.78 -9.73
CA LEU A 302 -5.12 -8.30 -10.61
C LEU A 302 -3.72 -7.82 -10.18
N ALA A 303 -3.64 -6.62 -9.60
CA ALA A 303 -2.39 -6.09 -9.05
C ALA A 303 -2.66 -5.25 -7.81
N TYR A 304 -1.64 -5.11 -6.96
CA TYR A 304 -1.75 -4.40 -5.70
C TYR A 304 -0.40 -3.79 -5.24
N ASP A 305 -0.49 -2.73 -4.46
CA ASP A 305 0.66 -2.17 -3.77
C ASP A 305 0.28 -1.43 -2.48
N VAL A 306 1.28 -1.16 -1.66
CA VAL A 306 1.15 -0.54 -0.35
C VAL A 306 2.01 0.72 -0.31
N PHE A 307 1.38 1.87 -0.07
CA PHE A 307 2.06 3.15 0.00
C PHE A 307 1.99 3.79 1.39
N PRO A 308 3.05 4.49 1.81
CA PRO A 308 3.03 5.32 3.02
C PRO A 308 2.30 6.65 2.80
N ASN A 309 1.83 6.97 1.59
CA ASN A 309 1.25 8.26 1.23
C ASN A 309 -0.23 8.35 1.66
N PRO A 310 -0.64 9.37 2.44
CA PRO A 310 -2.05 9.51 2.86
C PRO A 310 -3.03 9.87 1.73
N THR A 311 -2.54 10.35 0.60
CA THR A 311 -3.31 10.81 -0.56
C THR A 311 -2.94 10.00 -1.80
N ASP A 312 -3.93 9.73 -2.64
CA ASP A 312 -3.78 8.75 -3.73
C ASP A 312 -3.06 9.31 -4.96
N THR A 313 -3.10 10.63 -5.18
CA THR A 313 -2.53 11.29 -6.37
C THR A 313 -1.09 10.88 -6.68
N ARG A 314 -0.24 10.80 -5.65
CA ARG A 314 1.20 10.48 -5.80
C ARG A 314 1.49 8.98 -5.85
N THR A 315 0.50 8.14 -5.57
CA THR A 315 0.66 6.68 -5.63
C THR A 315 0.43 6.14 -7.04
N PHE A 316 -0.17 6.94 -7.92
CA PHE A 316 -0.60 6.52 -9.25
C PHE A 316 0.55 6.05 -10.15
N ILE A 317 1.51 6.94 -10.46
CA ILE A 317 2.63 6.64 -11.35
C ILE A 317 3.47 5.47 -10.81
N PRO A 318 3.91 5.48 -9.52
CA PRO A 318 4.66 4.33 -8.98
C PRO A 318 3.88 3.02 -9.01
N PHE A 319 2.56 3.06 -8.89
CA PHE A 319 1.72 1.88 -8.97
C PHE A 319 1.63 1.35 -10.41
N LEU A 320 1.47 2.23 -11.40
CA LEU A 320 1.51 1.85 -12.82
C LEU A 320 2.87 1.25 -13.22
N ASP A 321 3.97 1.87 -12.78
CA ASP A 321 5.34 1.34 -12.99
C ASP A 321 5.48 -0.08 -12.43
N LYS A 322 4.91 -0.31 -11.24
CA LYS A 322 4.94 -1.64 -10.61
C LYS A 322 4.11 -2.65 -11.41
N ILE A 323 2.93 -2.26 -11.91
CA ILE A 323 2.08 -3.15 -12.71
C ILE A 323 2.81 -3.59 -13.98
N GLU A 324 3.35 -2.65 -14.75
CA GLU A 324 4.09 -2.95 -16.00
C GLU A 324 5.31 -3.83 -15.74
N LYS A 325 6.08 -3.53 -14.70
CA LYS A 325 7.32 -4.25 -14.42
C LYS A 325 7.09 -5.66 -13.89
N HIS A 326 6.02 -5.86 -13.11
CA HIS A 326 5.89 -7.04 -12.25
C HIS A 326 4.62 -7.85 -12.47
N PHE A 327 3.58 -7.33 -13.10
CA PHE A 327 2.30 -8.03 -13.24
C PHE A 327 1.94 -8.28 -14.70
N PHE A 328 1.68 -7.23 -15.48
CA PHE A 328 1.24 -7.34 -16.88
C PHE A 328 1.30 -5.98 -17.59
N ASP A 329 1.23 -6.01 -18.93
CA ASP A 329 1.16 -4.82 -19.76
C ASP A 329 -0.15 -4.04 -19.54
N LEU A 330 -0.04 -2.72 -19.39
CA LEU A 330 -1.22 -1.89 -19.14
C LEU A 330 -2.17 -1.88 -20.35
N PRO A 331 -3.49 -1.99 -20.10
CA PRO A 331 -4.48 -1.92 -21.16
C PRO A 331 -4.67 -0.48 -21.65
N ASP A 332 -5.48 -0.32 -22.70
CA ASP A 332 -5.68 0.97 -23.36
C ASP A 332 -6.37 2.02 -22.48
N TYR A 333 -7.30 1.59 -21.62
CA TYR A 333 -8.04 2.47 -20.73
C TYR A 333 -7.61 2.30 -19.27
N ILE A 334 -7.12 3.38 -18.67
CA ILE A 334 -6.77 3.43 -17.24
C ILE A 334 -7.82 4.26 -16.50
N VAL A 335 -8.61 3.60 -15.66
CA VAL A 335 -9.77 4.19 -15.01
C VAL A 335 -9.50 4.42 -13.53
N ALA A 336 -9.71 5.63 -13.00
CA ALA A 336 -9.48 5.92 -11.58
C ALA A 336 -10.40 7.05 -11.03
N ASP A 337 -10.46 7.21 -9.71
CA ASP A 337 -11.26 8.27 -9.08
C ASP A 337 -10.61 9.67 -9.22
N ALA A 338 -11.39 10.70 -8.87
CA ALA A 338 -10.97 12.09 -8.89
C ALA A 338 -9.70 12.39 -8.06
N GLY A 339 -9.41 11.57 -7.06
CA GLY A 339 -8.19 11.68 -6.24
C GLY A 339 -6.90 11.49 -7.03
N TYR A 340 -6.94 10.80 -8.17
CA TYR A 340 -5.80 10.59 -9.05
C TYR A 340 -5.65 11.67 -10.12
N GLY A 341 -6.69 12.48 -10.35
CA GLY A 341 -6.70 13.51 -11.40
C GLY A 341 -5.73 14.66 -11.09
N SER A 342 -4.58 14.66 -11.76
CA SER A 342 -3.57 15.71 -11.70
C SER A 342 -2.83 15.85 -13.03
N GLU A 343 -2.32 17.04 -13.29
CA GLU A 343 -1.56 17.36 -14.51
C GLU A 343 -0.39 16.39 -14.74
N GLN A 344 0.33 16.05 -13.67
CA GLN A 344 1.47 15.13 -13.72
C GLN A 344 1.02 13.72 -14.11
N ASN A 345 -0.07 13.22 -13.53
CA ASN A 345 -0.58 11.88 -13.83
C ASN A 345 -1.16 11.80 -15.24
N TYR A 346 -1.84 12.84 -15.72
CA TYR A 346 -2.36 12.86 -17.09
C TYR A 346 -1.24 12.93 -18.11
N HIS A 347 -0.21 13.74 -17.84
CA HIS A 347 0.97 13.81 -18.67
C HIS A 347 1.66 12.44 -18.78
N ASP A 348 1.85 11.73 -17.66
CA ASP A 348 2.46 10.40 -17.68
C ASP A 348 1.67 9.39 -18.53
N VAL A 349 0.35 9.33 -18.34
CA VAL A 349 -0.48 8.36 -19.07
C VAL A 349 -0.57 8.68 -20.56
N LEU A 350 -0.75 9.97 -20.91
CA LEU A 350 -0.93 10.39 -22.31
C LEU A 350 0.38 10.41 -23.09
N GLU A 351 1.48 10.93 -22.52
CA GLU A 351 2.73 11.17 -23.26
C GLU A 351 3.76 10.06 -23.06
N ASN A 352 3.89 9.50 -21.84
CA ASN A 352 4.89 8.45 -21.59
C ASN A 352 4.37 7.05 -21.95
N ARG A 353 3.12 6.75 -21.58
CA ARG A 353 2.53 5.42 -21.75
C ARG A 353 1.68 5.26 -23.01
N ASN A 354 1.31 6.37 -23.66
CA ASN A 354 0.41 6.39 -24.82
C ASN A 354 -0.92 5.65 -24.56
N ARG A 355 -1.48 5.80 -23.34
CA ARG A 355 -2.77 5.20 -22.94
C ARG A 355 -3.81 6.29 -22.74
N THR A 356 -5.08 5.89 -22.61
CA THR A 356 -6.20 6.82 -22.40
C THR A 356 -6.58 6.85 -20.91
N PRO A 357 -6.34 7.97 -20.19
CA PRO A 357 -6.79 8.11 -18.82
C PRO A 357 -8.29 8.43 -18.77
N LEU A 358 -9.09 7.54 -18.16
CA LEU A 358 -10.49 7.79 -17.82
C LEU A 358 -10.61 8.14 -16.34
N ILE A 359 -10.08 9.31 -15.99
CA ILE A 359 -9.95 9.77 -14.62
C ILE A 359 -10.57 11.16 -14.53
N THR A 360 -11.52 11.34 -13.62
CA THR A 360 -12.06 12.69 -13.40
C THR A 360 -11.06 13.56 -12.63
N TYR A 361 -11.14 14.88 -12.78
CA TYR A 361 -10.38 15.81 -11.94
C TYR A 361 -11.26 16.34 -10.79
N ASN A 362 -10.64 16.85 -9.73
CA ASN A 362 -11.32 17.20 -8.48
C ASN A 362 -12.52 18.16 -8.60
N SER A 363 -12.52 19.07 -9.58
CA SER A 363 -13.61 20.02 -9.82
C SER A 363 -14.67 19.51 -10.81
N TYR A 364 -14.44 18.40 -11.52
CA TYR A 364 -15.32 17.89 -12.59
C TYR A 364 -16.79 17.78 -12.17
N ARG A 365 -17.07 17.11 -11.04
CA ARG A 365 -18.46 16.98 -10.52
C ARG A 365 -19.03 18.28 -9.98
N LYS A 366 -18.18 19.23 -9.55
CA LYS A 366 -18.64 20.54 -9.05
C LYS A 366 -19.06 21.43 -10.21
N GLU A 367 -18.29 21.42 -11.29
CA GLU A 367 -18.55 22.16 -12.54
C GLU A 367 -19.90 21.81 -13.17
N GLN A 368 -20.36 20.57 -13.00
CA GLN A 368 -21.68 20.15 -13.51
C GLN A 368 -22.88 20.73 -12.75
N LYS A 369 -22.68 21.22 -11.51
CA LYS A 369 -23.80 21.73 -10.69
C LYS A 369 -24.23 23.12 -11.18
N ARG A 370 -25.55 23.35 -11.26
CA ARG A 370 -26.14 24.65 -11.66
C ARG A 370 -25.58 25.84 -10.85
N LYS A 371 -25.39 25.67 -9.53
CA LYS A 371 -24.79 26.69 -8.68
C LYS A 371 -23.37 27.09 -9.12
N TYR A 372 -22.58 26.15 -9.63
CA TYR A 372 -21.22 26.43 -10.10
C TYR A 372 -21.25 27.11 -11.47
N LYS A 373 -22.05 26.59 -12.41
CA LYS A 373 -22.20 27.16 -13.76
C LYS A 373 -22.72 28.59 -13.76
N ASN A 374 -23.59 28.93 -12.81
CA ASN A 374 -24.20 30.24 -12.71
C ASN A 374 -23.42 31.20 -11.79
N ASP A 375 -22.30 30.79 -11.21
CA ASP A 375 -21.49 31.66 -10.34
C ASP A 375 -20.56 32.51 -11.22
N PRO A 376 -20.81 33.83 -11.33
CA PRO A 376 -20.01 34.71 -12.18
C PRO A 376 -18.58 34.90 -11.65
N PHE A 377 -18.31 34.61 -10.37
CA PHE A 377 -16.98 34.80 -9.78
C PHE A 377 -16.05 33.61 -10.00
N LYS A 378 -16.52 32.54 -10.64
CA LYS A 378 -15.68 31.41 -11.07
C LYS A 378 -14.98 31.75 -12.37
N THR A 379 -13.65 31.71 -12.32
CA THR A 379 -12.77 31.99 -13.45
C THR A 379 -13.00 31.05 -14.63
N ASP A 380 -13.42 29.81 -14.35
CA ASP A 380 -13.74 28.81 -15.39
C ASP A 380 -14.97 29.21 -16.24
N ASN A 381 -15.81 30.12 -15.73
CA ASN A 381 -17.00 30.62 -16.43
C ASN A 381 -16.72 31.95 -17.16
N TRP A 382 -15.50 32.48 -17.10
CA TRP A 382 -15.16 33.75 -17.75
C TRP A 382 -14.89 33.52 -19.23
N GLU A 383 -15.37 34.44 -20.07
CA GLU A 383 -15.14 34.39 -21.50
C GLU A 383 -13.67 34.69 -21.81
N TYR A 384 -13.07 33.86 -22.66
CA TYR A 384 -11.72 34.01 -23.16
C TYR A 384 -11.75 34.36 -24.64
N ASN A 385 -11.17 35.50 -25.02
CA ASN A 385 -11.01 35.87 -26.41
C ASN A 385 -9.66 35.34 -26.92
N GLY A 386 -9.70 34.32 -27.77
CA GLY A 386 -8.50 33.67 -28.31
C GLY A 386 -7.70 34.52 -29.30
N GLU A 387 -8.34 35.45 -30.00
CA GLU A 387 -7.67 36.29 -31.02
C GLU A 387 -6.81 37.38 -30.38
N HIS A 388 -7.28 37.97 -29.29
CA HIS A 388 -6.65 39.12 -28.63
C HIS A 388 -6.04 38.76 -27.26
N ASP A 389 -6.07 37.48 -26.88
CA ASP A 389 -5.48 36.91 -25.65
C ASP A 389 -5.84 37.68 -24.37
N TYR A 390 -7.14 37.81 -24.11
CA TYR A 390 -7.66 38.39 -22.87
C TYR A 390 -8.88 37.64 -22.32
N TYR A 391 -9.05 37.72 -21.00
CA TYR A 391 -10.27 37.29 -20.31
C TYR A 391 -11.16 38.48 -19.97
N VAL A 392 -12.48 38.29 -19.94
CA VAL A 392 -13.44 39.32 -19.49
C VAL A 392 -13.95 38.99 -18.09
N CYS A 393 -13.81 39.95 -17.16
CA CYS A 393 -14.33 39.78 -15.81
C CYS A 393 -15.84 40.06 -15.74
N PRO A 394 -16.52 39.68 -14.64
CA PRO A 394 -17.96 39.94 -14.46
C PRO A 394 -18.35 41.43 -14.46
N ASN A 395 -17.38 42.31 -14.22
CA ASN A 395 -17.53 43.77 -14.28
C ASN A 395 -17.16 44.34 -15.67
N GLY A 396 -17.02 43.50 -16.70
CA GLY A 396 -16.73 43.90 -18.08
C GLY A 396 -15.28 44.34 -18.36
N GLN A 397 -14.38 44.24 -17.38
CA GLN A 397 -12.98 44.65 -17.56
C GLN A 397 -12.15 43.53 -18.19
N LYS A 398 -11.21 43.93 -19.05
CA LYS A 398 -10.29 43.02 -19.71
C LYS A 398 -9.13 42.65 -18.79
N LEU A 399 -8.72 41.38 -18.85
CA LEU A 399 -7.51 40.87 -18.23
C LEU A 399 -6.56 40.46 -19.35
N THR A 400 -5.51 41.24 -19.56
CA THR A 400 -4.51 41.02 -20.61
C THR A 400 -3.36 40.16 -20.10
N PHE A 401 -2.76 39.39 -21.01
CA PHE A 401 -1.55 38.61 -20.73
C PHE A 401 -0.41 39.53 -20.28
N GLN A 402 0.38 39.07 -19.31
CA GLN A 402 1.52 39.81 -18.76
C GLN A 402 2.83 39.05 -18.97
N TYR A 403 2.94 37.84 -18.40
CA TYR A 403 4.15 37.03 -18.46
C TYR A 403 3.87 35.55 -18.13
N PHE A 404 4.87 34.70 -18.41
CA PHE A 404 4.92 33.31 -17.96
C PHE A 404 5.52 33.20 -16.57
N PHE A 405 4.90 32.40 -15.71
CA PHE A 405 5.35 32.15 -14.35
C PHE A 405 5.48 30.64 -14.11
N ASN A 406 6.70 30.21 -13.83
CA ASN A 406 6.97 28.81 -13.50
C ASN A 406 6.91 28.60 -12.00
N ARG A 407 6.19 27.56 -11.59
CA ARG A 407 6.12 27.12 -10.20
C ARG A 407 6.47 25.66 -10.08
N THR A 408 7.59 25.39 -9.43
CA THR A 408 8.00 24.05 -9.05
C THR A 408 7.31 23.68 -7.73
N ASP A 409 6.65 22.52 -7.72
CA ASP A 409 6.11 21.96 -6.50
C ASP A 409 7.24 21.48 -5.57
N ARG A 410 6.93 21.19 -4.31
CA ARG A 410 7.89 20.61 -3.35
C ARG A 410 8.57 19.34 -3.88
N TYR A 411 7.91 18.63 -4.81
CA TYR A 411 8.33 17.34 -5.34
C TYR A 411 8.95 17.44 -6.75
N GLY A 412 9.38 18.63 -7.17
CA GLY A 412 10.16 18.81 -8.40
C GLY A 412 9.36 18.93 -9.69
N PHE A 413 8.03 18.76 -9.66
CA PHE A 413 7.19 18.98 -10.84
C PHE A 413 6.97 20.47 -11.08
N THR A 414 7.45 20.97 -12.23
CA THR A 414 7.34 22.37 -12.64
C THR A 414 6.10 22.58 -13.50
N ARG A 415 5.26 23.52 -13.09
CA ARG A 415 4.06 23.95 -13.80
C ARG A 415 4.27 25.33 -14.37
N GLU A 416 3.92 25.51 -15.64
CA GLU A 416 3.93 26.81 -16.29
C GLU A 416 2.54 27.45 -16.19
N PHE A 417 2.50 28.71 -15.76
CA PHE A 417 1.28 29.50 -15.68
C PHE A 417 1.40 30.74 -16.56
N ARG A 418 0.34 31.02 -17.33
CA ARG A 418 0.13 32.30 -17.99
C ARG A 418 -0.55 33.24 -17.00
N VAL A 419 0.10 34.37 -16.71
CA VAL A 419 -0.42 35.36 -15.77
C VAL A 419 -1.16 36.45 -16.54
N TYR A 420 -2.44 36.61 -16.23
CA TYR A 420 -3.27 37.69 -16.74
C TYR A 420 -3.59 38.68 -15.63
N GLN A 421 -3.61 39.98 -15.94
CA GLN A 421 -3.90 41.02 -14.97
C GLN A 421 -5.00 41.94 -15.50
N SER A 422 -5.95 42.29 -14.63
CA SER A 422 -7.01 43.24 -14.95
C SER A 422 -6.45 44.65 -15.11
N GLU A 423 -7.06 45.42 -16.00
CA GLU A 423 -6.70 46.82 -16.28
C GLU A 423 -6.87 47.73 -15.04
N ASN A 424 -8.03 47.69 -14.36
CA ASN A 424 -8.25 48.56 -13.19
C ASN A 424 -9.31 48.02 -12.22
N CYS A 425 -8.92 47.55 -11.04
CA CYS A 425 -9.88 47.06 -10.04
C CYS A 425 -10.12 48.01 -8.85
N ASN A 426 -9.67 49.27 -8.90
CA ASN A 426 -9.66 50.14 -7.70
C ASN A 426 -11.07 50.52 -7.22
N ASP A 427 -11.99 50.88 -8.12
CA ASP A 427 -13.36 51.30 -7.78
C ASP A 427 -14.44 50.26 -8.16
N CYS A 428 -14.06 48.98 -8.22
CA CYS A 428 -14.99 47.94 -8.68
C CYS A 428 -16.02 47.59 -7.59
N PRO A 429 -17.34 47.71 -7.85
CA PRO A 429 -18.39 47.39 -6.86
C PRO A 429 -18.42 45.90 -6.48
N LEU A 430 -17.84 45.04 -7.33
CA LEU A 430 -17.77 43.59 -7.14
C LEU A 430 -16.47 43.12 -6.48
N ARG A 431 -15.58 44.05 -6.07
CA ARG A 431 -14.23 43.73 -5.57
C ARG A 431 -14.25 42.81 -4.36
N SER A 432 -15.15 43.05 -3.39
CA SER A 432 -15.29 42.26 -2.15
C SER A 432 -15.58 40.78 -2.41
N HIS A 433 -16.30 40.48 -3.48
CA HIS A 433 -16.63 39.12 -3.90
C HIS A 433 -15.64 38.55 -4.93
N CYS A 434 -14.97 39.40 -5.71
CA CYS A 434 -14.09 39.01 -6.81
C CYS A 434 -12.64 38.74 -6.38
N THR A 435 -12.05 39.55 -5.49
CA THR A 435 -10.61 39.46 -5.17
C THR A 435 -10.28 39.68 -3.70
N LYS A 436 -9.24 38.98 -3.23
CA LYS A 436 -8.62 39.18 -1.89
C LYS A 436 -7.37 40.04 -1.94
N ALA A 437 -7.03 40.61 -3.11
CA ALA A 437 -5.85 41.46 -3.27
C ALA A 437 -6.02 42.76 -2.46
N LYS A 438 -4.93 43.22 -1.82
CA LYS A 438 -4.93 44.50 -1.10
C LYS A 438 -5.40 45.63 -2.01
N GLU A 439 -6.09 46.60 -1.44
CA GLU A 439 -6.54 47.82 -2.12
C GLU A 439 -5.37 48.48 -2.88
N GLY A 440 -5.64 48.98 -4.09
CA GLY A 440 -4.61 49.44 -5.03
C GLY A 440 -3.99 48.37 -5.92
N ASN A 441 -4.27 47.08 -5.70
CA ASN A 441 -3.83 45.99 -6.59
C ASN A 441 -4.95 45.43 -7.46
N ASN A 442 -4.62 45.11 -8.71
CA ASN A 442 -5.54 44.51 -9.67
C ASN A 442 -5.68 42.99 -9.46
N ARG A 443 -6.81 42.43 -9.92
CA ARG A 443 -7.02 40.99 -9.97
C ARG A 443 -6.00 40.36 -10.92
N ARG A 444 -5.31 39.32 -10.43
CA ARG A 444 -4.46 38.45 -11.26
C ARG A 444 -5.09 37.08 -11.40
N LEU A 445 -4.96 36.52 -12.59
CA LEU A 445 -5.41 35.18 -12.95
C LEU A 445 -4.20 34.36 -13.39
N PHE A 446 -4.11 33.12 -12.90
CA PHE A 446 -3.03 32.19 -13.22
C PHE A 446 -3.67 31.01 -13.95
N ILE A 447 -3.44 30.92 -15.27
CA ILE A 447 -3.99 29.85 -16.10
C ILE A 447 -2.87 28.89 -16.48
N ASN A 448 -3.03 27.62 -16.16
CA ASN A 448 -2.19 26.57 -16.69
C ASN A 448 -2.84 26.01 -17.95
N LYS A 449 -2.30 26.39 -19.12
CA LYS A 449 -2.85 26.01 -20.43
C LYS A 449 -2.88 24.49 -20.63
N LYS A 450 -1.78 23.80 -20.31
CA LYS A 450 -1.65 22.35 -20.43
C LYS A 450 -2.71 21.63 -19.58
N TRP A 451 -2.92 22.11 -18.35
CA TRP A 451 -3.96 21.55 -17.47
C TRP A 451 -5.38 21.78 -17.98
N GLU A 452 -5.68 22.96 -18.57
CA GLU A 452 -6.98 23.21 -19.20
C GLU A 452 -7.21 22.30 -20.43
N GLU A 453 -6.21 22.15 -21.30
CA GLU A 453 -6.26 21.26 -22.46
C GLU A 453 -6.51 19.81 -22.05
N GLN A 454 -5.80 19.32 -21.03
CA GLN A 454 -6.03 17.98 -20.48
C GLN A 454 -7.43 17.83 -19.88
N LYS A 455 -7.93 18.85 -19.15
CA LYS A 455 -9.30 18.80 -18.61
C LYS A 455 -10.33 18.73 -19.72
N GLU A 456 -10.15 19.48 -20.80
CA GLU A 456 -11.05 19.44 -21.95
C GLU A 456 -11.01 18.08 -22.66
N TYR A 457 -9.82 17.53 -22.91
CA TYR A 457 -9.67 16.19 -23.45
C TYR A 457 -10.42 15.14 -22.63
N ILE A 458 -10.29 15.19 -21.30
CA ILE A 458 -10.97 14.28 -20.39
C ILE A 458 -12.50 14.48 -20.41
N ARG A 459 -13.00 15.72 -20.52
CA ARG A 459 -14.44 15.97 -20.66
C ARG A 459 -14.99 15.34 -21.92
N THR A 460 -14.31 15.53 -23.05
CA THR A 460 -14.69 14.93 -24.34
C THR A 460 -14.72 13.41 -24.23
N LYS A 461 -13.63 12.81 -23.73
CA LYS A 461 -13.53 11.36 -23.54
C LYS A 461 -14.58 10.80 -22.59
N LEU A 462 -14.94 11.49 -21.51
CA LEU A 462 -16.00 11.02 -20.60
C LEU A 462 -17.42 11.25 -21.13
N SER A 463 -17.59 12.06 -22.18
CA SER A 463 -18.88 12.36 -22.81
C SER A 463 -19.19 11.42 -23.98
N GLU A 464 -18.16 10.81 -24.57
CA GLU A 464 -18.28 9.70 -25.52
C GLU A 464 -18.98 8.49 -24.85
N GLU A 465 -19.81 7.76 -25.61
CA GLU A 465 -20.67 6.70 -25.07
C GLU A 465 -19.87 5.50 -24.55
N GLU A 466 -18.92 4.99 -25.33
CA GLU A 466 -18.09 3.82 -25.02
C GLU A 466 -17.23 4.02 -23.76
N THR A 467 -16.39 5.06 -23.77
CA THR A 467 -15.50 5.44 -22.67
C THR A 467 -16.28 5.93 -21.44
N GLY A 468 -17.43 6.59 -21.65
CA GLY A 468 -18.36 6.96 -20.59
C GLY A 468 -18.91 5.72 -19.87
N ASP A 469 -19.26 4.66 -20.61
CA ASP A 469 -19.74 3.40 -20.04
C ASP A 469 -18.64 2.62 -19.32
N ILE A 470 -17.42 2.60 -19.85
CA ILE A 470 -16.25 2.05 -19.15
C ILE A 470 -16.07 2.79 -17.82
N TYR A 471 -16.08 4.13 -17.80
CA TYR A 471 -15.93 4.90 -16.57
C TYR A 471 -17.06 4.63 -15.54
N LYS A 472 -18.30 4.40 -15.98
CA LYS A 472 -19.42 4.04 -15.09
C LYS A 472 -19.18 2.70 -14.38
N LYS A 473 -18.55 1.72 -15.05
CA LYS A 473 -18.22 0.41 -14.46
C LYS A 473 -17.30 0.53 -13.24
N ARG A 474 -16.49 1.60 -13.12
CA ARG A 474 -15.59 1.83 -11.98
C ARG A 474 -16.23 1.66 -10.61
N LYS A 475 -17.46 2.17 -10.43
CA LYS A 475 -18.20 2.06 -9.15
C LYS A 475 -18.59 0.62 -8.82
N ILE A 476 -18.83 -0.19 -9.84
CA ILE A 476 -19.26 -1.58 -9.71
C ILE A 476 -18.05 -2.50 -9.63
N ASP A 477 -16.91 -2.11 -10.19
CA ASP A 477 -15.71 -2.94 -10.24
C ASP A 477 -14.93 -2.90 -8.92
N VAL A 478 -14.51 -1.71 -8.48
CA VAL A 478 -13.57 -1.62 -7.35
C VAL A 478 -14.26 -1.63 -5.98
N GLU A 479 -15.43 -0.99 -5.85
CA GLU A 479 -16.12 -0.87 -4.56
C GLU A 479 -16.48 -2.24 -3.95
N PRO A 480 -17.00 -3.22 -4.71
CA PRO A 480 -17.29 -4.54 -4.16
C PRO A 480 -16.05 -5.25 -3.66
N VAL A 481 -14.91 -5.15 -4.34
CA VAL A 481 -13.66 -5.78 -3.90
C VAL A 481 -13.26 -5.30 -2.50
N PHE A 482 -13.29 -3.98 -2.26
CA PHE A 482 -13.05 -3.45 -0.92
C PHE A 482 -14.14 -3.82 0.08
N GLY A 483 -15.40 -3.89 -0.35
CA GLY A 483 -16.50 -4.40 0.47
C GLY A 483 -16.28 -5.84 0.92
N PHE A 484 -15.89 -6.73 0.01
CA PHE A 484 -15.55 -8.11 0.31
C PHE A 484 -14.35 -8.23 1.23
N LEU A 485 -13.30 -7.43 1.00
CA LEU A 485 -12.10 -7.42 1.85
C LEU A 485 -12.41 -6.96 3.28
N LYS A 486 -13.10 -5.82 3.43
CA LYS A 486 -13.30 -5.17 4.74
C LYS A 486 -14.51 -5.68 5.50
N ALA A 487 -15.65 -5.91 4.84
CA ALA A 487 -16.88 -6.35 5.50
C ALA A 487 -16.97 -7.88 5.55
N ASN A 488 -16.79 -8.56 4.42
CA ASN A 488 -17.04 -10.01 4.35
C ASN A 488 -15.86 -10.87 4.83
N LEU A 489 -14.62 -10.45 4.56
CA LEU A 489 -13.42 -11.05 5.14
C LEU A 489 -13.06 -10.44 6.50
N SER A 490 -13.67 -9.31 6.88
CA SER A 490 -13.35 -8.59 8.12
C SER A 490 -11.86 -8.17 8.22
N PHE A 491 -11.18 -8.00 7.08
CA PHE A 491 -9.79 -7.57 7.03
C PHE A 491 -9.67 -6.05 7.13
N THR A 492 -9.64 -5.55 8.36
CA THR A 492 -9.63 -4.10 8.67
C THR A 492 -8.29 -3.61 9.24
N ARG A 493 -7.41 -4.53 9.65
CA ARG A 493 -6.12 -4.23 10.26
C ARG A 493 -5.10 -5.31 9.93
N PHE A 494 -3.86 -4.91 9.66
CA PHE A 494 -2.74 -5.81 9.47
C PHE A 494 -2.33 -6.50 10.79
N SER A 495 -1.83 -7.73 10.69
CA SER A 495 -1.26 -8.48 11.81
C SER A 495 0.27 -8.44 11.85
N VAL A 496 0.90 -8.01 10.75
CA VAL A 496 2.37 -7.87 10.63
C VAL A 496 2.81 -6.39 10.59
N ARG A 497 4.13 -6.16 10.68
CA ARG A 497 4.76 -4.82 10.70
C ARG A 497 5.85 -4.75 9.64
N GLY A 498 6.06 -3.57 9.07
CA GLY A 498 7.00 -3.34 7.98
C GLY A 498 6.38 -3.56 6.59
N LYS A 499 6.75 -2.72 5.63
CA LYS A 499 6.10 -2.59 4.32
C LYS A 499 6.04 -3.93 3.56
N SER A 500 7.18 -4.61 3.39
CA SER A 500 7.25 -5.87 2.62
C SER A 500 6.38 -6.97 3.22
N LYS A 501 6.35 -7.10 4.55
CA LYS A 501 5.51 -8.10 5.23
C LYS A 501 4.03 -7.77 5.10
N VAL A 502 3.69 -6.49 5.21
CA VAL A 502 2.32 -5.98 5.04
C VAL A 502 1.82 -6.23 3.61
N GLU A 503 2.69 -6.06 2.62
CA GLU A 503 2.41 -6.36 1.22
C GLU A 503 2.08 -7.85 1.01
N ASN A 504 2.86 -8.76 1.59
CA ASN A 504 2.57 -10.20 1.53
C ASN A 504 1.22 -10.53 2.18
N GLU A 505 0.97 -10.00 3.39
CA GLU A 505 -0.30 -10.22 4.09
C GLU A 505 -1.51 -9.70 3.28
N LEU A 506 -1.36 -8.54 2.65
CA LEU A 506 -2.37 -7.98 1.77
C LEU A 506 -2.65 -8.88 0.56
N ALA A 507 -1.61 -9.41 -0.07
CA ALA A 507 -1.73 -10.31 -1.22
C ALA A 507 -2.56 -11.55 -0.89
N PHE A 508 -2.28 -12.20 0.24
CA PHE A 508 -3.06 -13.35 0.72
C PHE A 508 -4.54 -12.99 0.91
N ALA A 509 -4.82 -11.81 1.47
CA ALA A 509 -6.19 -11.35 1.70
C ALA A 509 -6.93 -11.05 0.40
N LEU A 510 -6.28 -10.36 -0.55
CA LEU A 510 -6.86 -10.04 -1.86
C LEU A 510 -7.08 -11.31 -2.69
N MET A 511 -6.11 -12.23 -2.73
CA MET A 511 -6.28 -13.50 -3.42
C MET A 511 -7.39 -14.36 -2.79
N ALA A 512 -7.53 -14.33 -1.46
CA ALA A 512 -8.65 -15.00 -0.80
C ALA A 512 -10.01 -14.40 -1.20
N VAL A 513 -10.12 -13.07 -1.40
CA VAL A 513 -11.33 -12.44 -1.97
C VAL A 513 -11.59 -12.97 -3.38
N ASN A 514 -10.56 -12.96 -4.24
CA ASN A 514 -10.65 -13.44 -5.61
C ASN A 514 -11.14 -14.89 -5.67
N LEU A 515 -10.52 -15.78 -4.90
CA LEU A 515 -10.85 -17.20 -4.84
C LEU A 515 -12.27 -17.46 -4.36
N ARG A 516 -12.74 -16.74 -3.33
CA ARG A 516 -14.13 -16.85 -2.85
C ARG A 516 -15.12 -16.49 -3.95
N LYS A 517 -14.85 -15.41 -4.67
CA LYS A 517 -15.70 -14.94 -5.77
C LYS A 517 -15.68 -15.92 -6.94
N TYR A 518 -14.49 -16.36 -7.35
CA TYR A 518 -14.29 -17.29 -8.45
C TYR A 518 -14.99 -18.63 -8.17
N THR A 519 -14.82 -19.18 -6.97
CA THR A 519 -15.53 -20.40 -6.53
C THR A 519 -17.05 -20.22 -6.57
N ALA A 520 -17.57 -19.10 -6.05
CA ALA A 520 -19.01 -18.82 -6.09
C ALA A 520 -19.55 -18.67 -7.53
N LYS A 521 -18.73 -18.17 -8.46
CA LYS A 521 -19.08 -18.11 -9.88
C LYS A 521 -19.21 -19.50 -10.48
N ILE A 522 -18.20 -20.37 -10.29
CA ILE A 522 -18.21 -21.76 -10.76
C ILE A 522 -19.43 -22.52 -10.19
N GLN A 523 -19.68 -22.38 -8.89
CA GLN A 523 -20.83 -23.02 -8.24
C GLN A 523 -22.17 -22.59 -8.86
N ASN A 524 -22.31 -21.33 -9.25
CA ASN A 524 -23.52 -20.84 -9.91
C ASN A 524 -23.65 -21.36 -11.34
N GLU A 525 -22.54 -21.51 -12.07
CA GLU A 525 -22.53 -22.04 -13.44
C GLU A 525 -22.85 -23.54 -13.47
N ASN A 526 -22.37 -24.28 -12.48
CA ASN A 526 -22.63 -25.72 -12.31
C ASN A 526 -23.97 -26.03 -11.64
N ASN A 527 -24.76 -25.02 -11.27
CA ASN A 527 -26.08 -25.23 -10.63
C ASN A 527 -27.15 -25.56 -11.69
N PRO A 528 -27.76 -26.76 -11.67
CA PRO A 528 -28.75 -27.18 -12.67
C PRO A 528 -30.05 -26.34 -12.67
N ASN A 529 -30.29 -25.54 -11.63
CA ASN A 529 -31.45 -24.63 -11.54
C ASN A 529 -31.14 -23.19 -12.02
N ASN A 530 -30.00 -22.95 -12.65
CA ASN A 530 -29.63 -21.60 -13.08
C ASN A 530 -30.47 -21.17 -14.31
N PRO A 531 -31.23 -20.05 -14.25
CA PRO A 531 -32.10 -19.60 -15.34
C PRO A 531 -31.34 -19.28 -16.65
N LYS A 532 -30.02 -19.10 -16.62
CA LYS A 532 -29.20 -18.96 -17.84
C LYS A 532 -29.04 -20.28 -18.62
N GLN A 533 -29.01 -21.44 -17.97
CA GLN A 533 -28.97 -22.74 -18.67
C GLN A 533 -30.33 -23.04 -19.34
N ASN A 534 -31.45 -22.66 -18.71
CA ASN A 534 -32.80 -22.87 -19.24
C ASN A 534 -33.17 -22.01 -20.46
N ARG A 535 -32.32 -21.06 -20.89
CA ARG A 535 -32.51 -20.32 -22.16
C ARG A 535 -31.79 -20.95 -23.36
N ASN A 536 -30.88 -21.90 -23.14
CA ASN A 536 -30.10 -22.56 -24.19
C ASN A 536 -30.53 -24.01 -24.47
N CYS A 537 -31.65 -24.47 -23.92
CA CYS A 537 -32.29 -25.74 -24.32
C CYS A 537 -32.95 -25.60 -25.72
N GLY A 538 -32.09 -25.49 -26.73
CA GLY A 538 -32.46 -25.41 -28.14
C GLY A 538 -31.34 -25.81 -29.11
N ASN A 539 -30.17 -26.22 -28.63
CA ASN A 539 -29.16 -26.88 -29.45
C ASN A 539 -28.25 -27.75 -28.56
N ASN A 540 -28.40 -29.07 -28.69
CA ASN A 540 -27.49 -30.04 -28.10
C ASN A 540 -26.14 -29.93 -28.81
N ASN A 541 -25.16 -29.33 -28.12
CA ASN A 541 -23.75 -29.69 -28.25
C ASN A 541 -23.19 -29.71 -26.83
N SER A 542 -23.01 -30.91 -26.29
CA SER A 542 -22.32 -31.16 -25.04
C SER A 542 -20.89 -30.61 -25.13
N MET A 543 -20.63 -29.51 -24.45
CA MET A 543 -19.29 -28.96 -24.29
C MET A 543 -18.54 -29.86 -23.31
N LEU A 544 -17.73 -30.77 -23.85
CA LEU A 544 -16.78 -31.57 -23.08
C LEU A 544 -15.73 -30.62 -22.47
N ILE A 545 -15.73 -30.54 -21.14
CA ILE A 545 -14.65 -29.96 -20.35
C ILE A 545 -13.38 -30.79 -20.62
N PRO A 546 -12.19 -30.20 -20.85
CA PRO A 546 -10.97 -30.99 -20.92
C PRO A 546 -10.66 -31.54 -19.53
N GLN A 547 -10.92 -32.83 -19.32
CA GLN A 547 -10.36 -33.57 -18.18
C GLN A 547 -8.84 -33.60 -18.36
N PHE A 548 -8.12 -32.85 -17.52
CA PHE A 548 -6.69 -33.03 -17.34
C PHE A 548 -6.43 -34.41 -16.72
N PHE A 549 -6.20 -35.43 -17.55
CA PHE A 549 -5.60 -36.69 -17.13
C PHE A 549 -4.11 -36.46 -16.87
N SER A 550 -3.76 -36.07 -15.64
CA SER A 550 -2.41 -36.29 -15.12
C SER A 550 -2.32 -37.76 -14.70
N SER A 551 -1.38 -38.50 -15.30
CA SER A 551 -1.12 -39.90 -14.98
C SER A 551 -0.77 -40.06 -13.50
N LYS A 552 -1.67 -40.66 -12.72
CA LYS A 552 -1.44 -41.09 -11.33
C LYS A 552 -0.29 -42.10 -11.30
N THR A 553 0.92 -41.66 -10.96
CA THR A 553 1.96 -42.56 -10.44
C THR A 553 1.85 -42.56 -8.92
N GLY A 554 1.09 -43.52 -8.41
CA GLY A 554 1.03 -43.78 -6.97
C GLY A 554 2.35 -44.39 -6.51
N TYR A 555 3.01 -43.72 -5.58
CA TYR A 555 4.12 -44.26 -4.79
C TYR A 555 3.63 -45.50 -4.02
N VAL A 556 4.16 -46.68 -4.35
CA VAL A 556 4.02 -47.90 -3.54
C VAL A 556 5.31 -48.06 -2.73
N PRO A 557 5.25 -48.28 -1.40
CA PRO A 557 6.45 -48.40 -0.58
C PRO A 557 7.26 -49.65 -0.94
N ALA A 558 8.58 -49.51 -0.89
CA ALA A 558 9.57 -50.54 -1.17
C ALA A 558 9.47 -51.70 -0.17
N SER A 559 8.62 -52.68 -0.45
CA SER A 559 8.70 -54.03 0.16
C SER A 559 8.05 -55.14 -0.68
N PHE A 560 7.61 -54.87 -1.91
CA PHE A 560 6.97 -55.86 -2.79
C PHE A 560 7.65 -56.03 -4.17
N LEU A 561 8.90 -55.60 -4.29
CA LEU A 561 9.67 -55.56 -5.55
C LEU A 561 10.51 -56.83 -5.82
N LEU A 562 10.15 -57.96 -5.21
CA LEU A 562 10.91 -59.22 -5.33
C LEU A 562 10.12 -60.42 -5.87
N PHE A 563 8.88 -60.23 -6.36
CA PHE A 563 8.07 -61.34 -6.90
C PHE A 563 7.60 -61.19 -8.36
N PHE A 564 7.90 -60.09 -9.05
CA PHE A 564 7.44 -59.85 -10.43
C PHE A 564 8.51 -59.93 -11.52
N VAL A 565 9.78 -60.22 -11.18
CA VAL A 565 10.90 -60.24 -12.16
C VAL A 565 11.12 -61.62 -12.80
N GLN A 566 10.26 -62.61 -12.56
CA GLN A 566 10.50 -63.99 -13.06
C GLN A 566 9.41 -64.58 -13.97
N CYS A 567 8.48 -63.78 -14.50
CA CYS A 567 7.38 -64.30 -15.33
C CYS A 567 7.13 -63.57 -16.68
N GLN A 568 8.13 -62.89 -17.25
CA GLN A 568 7.99 -62.25 -18.58
C GLN A 568 9.11 -62.56 -19.60
N ILE A 569 9.86 -63.65 -19.41
CA ILE A 569 10.90 -64.10 -20.37
C ILE A 569 10.45 -65.31 -21.24
N VAL A 570 9.18 -65.74 -21.18
CA VAL A 570 8.72 -66.96 -21.91
C VAL A 570 7.68 -66.70 -23.02
N LEU A 571 7.46 -65.46 -23.48
CA LEU A 571 6.44 -65.20 -24.54
C LEU A 571 6.87 -64.18 -25.61
N VAL A 572 8.12 -64.27 -26.10
CA VAL A 572 8.59 -63.53 -27.30
C VAL A 572 9.26 -64.45 -28.32
N GLY A 573 8.90 -65.74 -28.34
CA GLY A 573 9.45 -66.68 -29.31
C GLY A 573 8.44 -67.73 -29.70
N PHE A 574 7.41 -67.35 -30.46
CA PHE A 574 6.65 -68.21 -31.38
C PHE A 574 5.55 -67.35 -32.00
N ILE A 575 5.73 -66.93 -33.26
CA ILE A 575 4.76 -66.65 -34.34
C ILE A 575 5.49 -65.77 -35.38
N PHE A 576 6.38 -66.43 -36.13
CA PHE A 576 6.81 -66.05 -37.49
C PHE A 576 7.09 -67.40 -38.17
N SER A 577 6.14 -67.87 -39.00
CA SER A 577 6.32 -68.85 -40.11
C SER A 577 4.97 -69.39 -40.62
N ARG A 578 4.47 -68.73 -41.66
CA ARG A 578 3.76 -69.22 -42.87
C ARG A 578 3.96 -68.05 -43.83
N GLU A 579 4.72 -68.10 -44.92
CA GLU A 579 5.26 -69.19 -45.74
C GLU A 579 6.76 -69.41 -45.58
#